data_AF-A0A9E3VFV7-F1
#
_entry.id   AF-A0A9E3VFV7-F1
#
_cell.length_a   1.000
_cell.length_b   1.000
_cell.length_c   1.000
_cell.angle_alpha   90.00
_cell.angle_beta   90.00
_cell.angle_gamma   90.00
#
_symmetry.space_group_name_H-M   'P 1'
#
loop_
_entity.id
_entity.type
_entity.pdbx_description
1 polymer ?
#
loop_
_entity_poly.entity_id
_entity_poly.type
_entity_poly.pdbx_seq_one_letter_code
_entity_poly.pdbx_strand_id
1 'polypeptide(L)'
;MKNITSIVFFAFCLMLSLTHGNAQIGTKIAVTGTVLDEVSRAPVTLPIVAYDESGKKINSTRSNEKEGGYYYLLLDPGMKYRVEFDHPNYFREERWVETPKSGKYAEISRDWLVRPMREGARIPLAVSPFEYKKSKLRLGAEEYLAAVRTALVKNPSVKVEIQSYPDLADNKDANLKLTTDRVAAMKDYLVQGGVTADRITVKSSADIDPLNPLPIRKSAKGKRYVGNTYIVVTKI
;
A
#
# COMPACT_ATOMS: atom_id res chain seq x y z
N MET A 1 59.17 -45.04 -28.37
CA MET A 1 58.60 -43.70 -28.11
C MET A 1 57.10 -43.68 -28.41
N LYS A 2 56.30 -44.28 -27.52
CA LYS A 2 54.82 -44.18 -27.47
C LYS A 2 54.53 -44.40 -25.98
N ASN A 3 53.99 -43.39 -25.29
CA ASN A 3 53.45 -43.41 -23.90
C ASN A 3 53.67 -42.08 -23.15
N ILE A 4 53.55 -40.92 -23.81
CA ILE A 4 53.57 -39.61 -23.10
C ILE A 4 52.27 -38.81 -23.34
N THR A 5 51.49 -39.14 -24.36
CA THR A 5 50.29 -38.38 -24.72
C THR A 5 49.05 -38.67 -23.87
N SER A 6 48.94 -39.83 -23.22
CA SER A 6 47.76 -40.18 -22.40
C SER A 6 47.81 -39.69 -20.95
N ILE A 7 48.97 -39.27 -20.43
CA ILE A 7 49.10 -38.82 -19.04
C ILE A 7 48.75 -37.32 -18.90
N VAL A 8 48.90 -36.54 -19.97
CA VAL A 8 48.60 -35.10 -19.94
C VAL A 8 47.10 -34.82 -20.03
N PHE A 9 46.30 -35.71 -20.62
CA PHE A 9 44.84 -35.53 -20.71
C PHE A 9 44.13 -35.84 -19.38
N PHE A 10 44.68 -36.73 -18.56
CA PHE A 10 44.09 -37.06 -17.25
C PHE A 10 44.37 -36.00 -16.18
N ALA A 11 45.43 -35.21 -16.34
CA ALA A 11 45.75 -34.08 -15.45
C ALA A 11 44.90 -32.83 -15.73
N PHE A 12 44.29 -32.71 -16.92
CA PHE A 12 43.44 -31.56 -17.27
C PHE A 12 41.98 -31.73 -16.81
N CYS A 13 41.52 -32.97 -16.59
CA CYS A 13 40.19 -33.23 -16.02
C CYS A 13 40.13 -33.13 -14.48
N LEU A 14 41.27 -33.00 -13.77
CA LEU A 14 41.31 -32.87 -12.32
C LEU A 14 41.32 -31.41 -11.82
N MET A 15 41.46 -30.44 -12.72
CA MET A 15 41.40 -28.99 -12.43
C MET A 15 40.02 -28.36 -12.71
N LEU A 16 39.03 -29.18 -13.09
CA LEU A 16 37.63 -28.76 -13.33
C LEU A 16 36.69 -29.09 -12.17
N SER A 17 37.20 -29.71 -11.11
CA SER A 17 36.52 -29.76 -9.82
C SER A 17 36.96 -28.58 -8.97
N LEU A 18 36.01 -27.87 -8.36
CA LEU A 18 36.16 -26.78 -7.38
C LEU A 18 35.94 -25.35 -7.90
N THR A 19 35.07 -25.13 -8.91
CA THR A 19 34.14 -24.00 -8.74
C THR A 19 33.06 -24.47 -7.76
N HIS A 20 33.39 -24.44 -6.48
CA HIS A 20 32.37 -24.35 -5.44
C HIS A 20 31.62 -23.04 -5.70
N GLY A 21 30.55 -23.11 -6.49
CA GLY A 21 29.46 -22.19 -6.32
C GLY A 21 28.97 -22.39 -4.89
N ASN A 22 29.56 -21.65 -3.95
CA ASN A 22 28.99 -21.45 -2.63
C ASN A 22 27.68 -20.69 -2.86
N ALA A 23 26.63 -21.42 -3.25
CA ALA A 23 25.29 -21.05 -2.87
C ALA A 23 25.26 -21.25 -1.35
N GLN A 24 25.78 -20.27 -0.61
CA GLN A 24 25.40 -20.12 0.79
C GLN A 24 23.88 -20.02 0.75
N ILE A 25 23.20 -21.10 1.17
CA ILE A 25 21.80 -21.03 1.55
C ILE A 25 21.80 -20.22 2.84
N GLY A 26 21.97 -18.90 2.69
CA GLY A 26 21.81 -17.96 3.77
C GLY A 26 20.40 -18.14 4.31
N THR A 27 20.29 -18.18 5.63
CA THR A 27 19.01 -18.22 6.32
C THR A 27 18.05 -17.23 5.67
N LYS A 28 16.85 -17.68 5.28
CA LYS A 28 15.81 -16.82 4.73
C LYS A 28 14.73 -16.55 5.77
N ILE A 29 14.14 -15.37 5.69
CA ILE A 29 12.93 -14.98 6.41
C ILE A 29 11.75 -15.11 5.46
N ALA A 30 10.72 -15.84 5.87
CA ALA A 30 9.46 -15.88 5.16
C ALA A 30 8.62 -14.68 5.54
N VAL A 31 8.13 -13.95 4.54
CA VAL A 31 7.09 -12.94 4.68
C VAL A 31 5.83 -13.51 4.06
N THR A 32 4.82 -13.70 4.89
CA THR A 32 3.58 -14.38 4.52
C THR A 32 2.39 -13.53 4.92
N GLY A 33 1.22 -13.80 4.35
CA GLY A 33 0.00 -13.10 4.68
C GLY A 33 -0.96 -13.10 3.51
N THR A 34 -1.91 -12.17 3.54
CA THR A 34 -2.95 -12.06 2.51
C THR A 34 -2.91 -10.71 1.80
N VAL A 35 -3.31 -10.71 0.53
CA VAL A 35 -3.58 -9.48 -0.23
C VAL A 35 -5.08 -9.39 -0.47
N LEU A 36 -5.70 -8.32 0.05
CA LEU A 36 -7.13 -8.07 -0.06
C LEU A 36 -7.38 -6.71 -0.72
N ASP A 37 -8.48 -6.61 -1.45
CA ASP A 37 -9.01 -5.35 -1.95
C ASP A 37 -9.47 -4.47 -0.76
N GLU A 38 -8.99 -3.22 -0.67
CA GLU A 38 -9.26 -2.37 0.51
C GLU A 38 -10.76 -2.09 0.72
N VAL A 39 -11.54 -2.08 -0.37
CA VAL A 39 -12.97 -1.73 -0.35
C VAL A 39 -13.83 -2.96 -0.12
N SER A 40 -13.72 -3.96 -1.00
CA SER A 40 -14.55 -5.18 -0.96
C SER A 40 -14.07 -6.22 0.04
N ARG A 41 -12.81 -6.12 0.48
CA ARG A 41 -12.12 -7.14 1.30
C ARG A 41 -12.03 -8.51 0.63
N ALA A 42 -12.32 -8.59 -0.66
CA ALA A 42 -12.12 -9.80 -1.43
C ALA A 42 -10.61 -10.10 -1.57
N PRO A 43 -10.22 -11.37 -1.49
CA PRO A 43 -8.90 -11.82 -1.90
C PRO A 43 -8.50 -11.36 -3.31
N VAL A 44 -7.23 -11.02 -3.49
CA VAL A 44 -6.71 -10.52 -4.78
C VAL A 44 -5.56 -11.36 -5.27
N THR A 45 -5.55 -11.67 -6.56
CA THR A 45 -4.38 -12.21 -7.27
C THR A 45 -3.57 -11.08 -7.89
N LEU A 46 -2.38 -10.78 -7.38
CA LEU A 46 -1.48 -9.78 -7.99
C LEU A 46 0.01 -10.08 -7.80
N PRO A 47 0.90 -9.54 -8.66
CA PRO A 47 2.35 -9.64 -8.47
C PRO A 47 2.81 -8.86 -7.24
N ILE A 48 3.74 -9.44 -6.50
CA ILE A 48 4.41 -8.81 -5.35
C ILE A 48 5.91 -8.86 -5.62
N VAL A 49 6.57 -7.70 -5.65
CA VAL A 49 8.01 -7.61 -5.94
C VAL A 49 8.74 -6.94 -4.80
N ALA A 50 9.80 -7.56 -4.30
CA ALA A 50 10.65 -6.99 -3.26
C ALA A 50 11.98 -6.52 -3.83
N TYR A 51 12.33 -5.29 -3.48
CA TYR A 51 13.60 -4.66 -3.81
C TYR A 51 14.36 -4.34 -2.52
N ASP A 52 15.70 -4.40 -2.55
CA ASP A 52 16.52 -3.87 -1.46
C ASP A 52 16.59 -2.33 -1.52
N GLU A 53 17.29 -1.72 -0.56
CA GLU A 53 17.45 -0.26 -0.48
C GLU A 53 18.23 0.34 -1.66
N SER A 54 19.02 -0.47 -2.38
CA SER A 54 19.70 -0.05 -3.61
C SER A 54 18.79 -0.06 -4.85
N GLY A 55 17.57 -0.58 -4.70
CA GLY A 55 16.61 -0.76 -5.80
C GLY A 55 16.83 -2.05 -6.60
N LYS A 56 17.72 -2.94 -6.15
CA LYS A 56 17.92 -4.24 -6.79
C LYS A 56 16.74 -5.15 -6.43
N LYS A 57 16.15 -5.79 -7.45
CA LYS A 57 15.12 -6.82 -7.24
C LYS A 57 15.73 -8.02 -6.50
N ILE A 58 15.15 -8.38 -5.36
CA ILE A 58 15.61 -9.49 -4.52
C ILE A 58 14.76 -10.73 -4.76
N ASN A 59 13.44 -10.57 -4.75
CA ASN A 59 12.52 -11.68 -4.98
C ASN A 59 11.18 -11.16 -5.52
N SER A 60 10.37 -12.05 -6.07
CA SER A 60 9.00 -11.77 -6.45
C SER A 60 8.12 -13.01 -6.26
N THR A 61 6.87 -12.77 -5.90
CA THR A 61 5.83 -13.79 -5.74
C THR A 61 4.52 -13.25 -6.31
N ARG A 62 3.44 -14.00 -6.10
CA ARG A 62 2.07 -13.58 -6.44
C ARG A 62 1.13 -14.06 -5.35
N SER A 63 0.15 -13.23 -4.99
CA SER A 63 -0.96 -13.67 -4.14
C SER A 63 -1.96 -14.51 -4.93
N ASN A 64 -2.68 -15.41 -4.27
CA ASN A 64 -3.68 -16.26 -4.92
C ASN A 64 -5.07 -16.08 -4.30
N GLU A 65 -6.02 -15.51 -5.03
CA GLU A 65 -7.39 -15.29 -4.56
C GLU A 65 -8.11 -16.61 -4.18
N LYS A 66 -7.79 -17.72 -4.85
CA LYS A 66 -8.38 -19.04 -4.55
C LYS A 66 -7.88 -19.61 -3.22
N GLU A 67 -6.75 -19.10 -2.73
CA GLU A 67 -6.16 -19.41 -1.41
C GLU A 67 -6.44 -18.28 -0.41
N GLY A 68 -7.50 -17.49 -0.60
CA GLY A 68 -7.82 -16.39 0.31
C GLY A 68 -6.88 -15.19 0.18
N GLY A 69 -6.14 -15.08 -0.92
CA GLY A 69 -5.22 -13.98 -1.19
C GLY A 69 -3.83 -14.24 -0.62
N TYR A 70 -3.56 -15.48 -0.20
CA TYR A 70 -2.30 -15.87 0.41
C TYR A 70 -1.11 -15.60 -0.53
N TYR A 71 0.01 -15.16 0.05
CA TYR A 71 1.30 -15.06 -0.63
C TYR A 71 2.42 -15.56 0.28
N TYR A 72 3.53 -15.95 -0.35
CA TYR A 72 4.75 -16.39 0.32
C TYR A 72 5.97 -15.75 -0.36
N LEU A 73 6.77 -15.01 0.39
CA LEU A 73 7.93 -14.26 -0.10
C LEU A 73 9.15 -14.51 0.79
N LEU A 74 10.26 -14.96 0.21
CA LEU A 74 11.51 -15.22 0.94
C LEU A 74 12.48 -14.04 0.80
N LEU A 75 12.97 -13.51 1.92
CA LEU A 75 13.90 -12.38 1.99
C LEU A 75 15.10 -12.68 2.90
N ASP A 76 16.21 -11.97 2.73
CA ASP A 76 17.38 -12.09 3.62
C ASP A 76 17.13 -11.39 4.97
N PRO A 77 17.66 -11.93 6.09
CA PRO A 77 17.46 -11.41 7.45
C PRO A 77 18.22 -10.10 7.69
N GLY A 78 17.66 -9.26 8.58
CA GLY A 78 18.32 -8.05 9.05
C GLY A 78 18.35 -6.89 8.08
N MET A 79 17.53 -6.94 7.02
CA MET A 79 17.51 -5.98 5.92
C MET A 79 16.15 -5.32 5.81
N LYS A 80 16.11 -4.19 5.11
CA LYS A 80 14.88 -3.45 4.80
C LYS A 80 14.57 -3.58 3.31
N TYR A 81 13.32 -3.91 3.00
CA TYR A 81 12.87 -4.16 1.64
C TYR A 81 11.70 -3.29 1.27
N ARG A 82 11.72 -2.75 0.04
CA ARG A 82 10.60 -2.09 -0.60
C ARG A 82 9.76 -3.14 -1.31
N VAL A 83 8.56 -3.40 -0.80
CA VAL A 83 7.59 -4.32 -1.40
C VAL A 83 6.63 -3.52 -2.26
N GLU A 84 6.59 -3.84 -3.55
CA GLU A 84 5.81 -3.14 -4.57
C GLU A 84 4.64 -4.00 -5.06
N PHE A 85 3.50 -3.35 -5.24
CA PHE A 85 2.28 -3.90 -5.83
C PHE A 85 2.00 -3.11 -7.11
N ASP A 86 2.09 -3.77 -8.25
CA ASP A 86 1.85 -3.16 -9.55
C ASP A 86 0.88 -4.02 -10.36
N HIS A 87 -0.34 -3.52 -10.56
CA HIS A 87 -1.40 -4.25 -11.24
C HIS A 87 -2.39 -3.27 -11.89
N PRO A 88 -2.87 -3.50 -13.13
CA PRO A 88 -3.74 -2.55 -13.84
C PRO A 88 -5.03 -2.15 -13.10
N ASN A 89 -5.58 -3.04 -12.28
CA ASN A 89 -6.83 -2.81 -11.54
C ASN A 89 -6.62 -2.18 -10.15
N TYR A 90 -5.38 -1.92 -9.74
CA TYR A 90 -5.04 -1.41 -8.41
C TYR A 90 -4.06 -0.25 -8.54
N PHE A 91 -4.08 0.67 -7.58
CA PHE A 91 -3.08 1.73 -7.55
C PHE A 91 -1.69 1.11 -7.36
N ARG A 92 -0.72 1.55 -8.16
CA ARG A 92 0.68 1.21 -7.92
C ARG A 92 1.12 1.75 -6.56
N GLU A 93 1.49 0.85 -5.66
CA GLU A 93 1.82 1.17 -4.27
C GLU A 93 3.10 0.45 -3.82
N GLU A 94 3.77 1.01 -2.81
CA GLU A 94 4.92 0.39 -2.18
C GLU A 94 4.88 0.53 -0.67
N ARG A 95 5.38 -0.48 0.04
CA ARG A 95 5.47 -0.53 1.50
C ARG A 95 6.80 -1.12 1.93
N TRP A 96 7.33 -0.63 3.04
CA TRP A 96 8.58 -1.13 3.59
C TRP A 96 8.33 -2.32 4.53
N VAL A 97 9.18 -3.34 4.42
CA VAL A 97 9.23 -4.48 5.34
C VAL A 97 10.65 -4.61 5.86
N GLU A 98 10.78 -4.65 7.18
CA GLU A 98 12.06 -4.93 7.86
C GLU A 98 12.05 -6.39 8.32
N THR A 99 13.11 -7.12 7.98
CA THR A 99 13.29 -8.51 8.40
C THR A 99 14.13 -8.58 9.68
N PRO A 100 13.79 -9.47 10.62
CA PRO A 100 14.59 -9.64 11.84
C PRO A 100 16.00 -10.15 11.51
N LYS A 101 16.99 -9.71 12.30
CA LYS A 101 18.33 -10.31 12.29
C LYS A 101 18.25 -11.69 12.94
N SER A 102 18.28 -12.75 12.15
CA SER A 102 18.21 -14.13 12.65
C SER A 102 19.10 -15.04 11.81
N GLY A 103 19.86 -15.90 12.50
CA GLY A 103 20.56 -17.03 11.88
C GLY A 103 19.67 -18.26 11.67
N LYS A 104 18.43 -18.24 12.15
CA LYS A 104 17.44 -19.32 12.00
C LYS A 104 16.25 -18.88 11.14
N TYR A 105 15.54 -19.85 10.54
CA TYR A 105 14.26 -19.59 9.88
C TYR A 105 13.35 -18.80 10.81
N ALA A 106 12.76 -17.73 10.29
CA ALA A 106 11.69 -17.00 10.95
C ALA A 106 10.65 -16.60 9.91
N GLU A 107 9.43 -16.43 10.39
CA GLU A 107 8.30 -16.03 9.57
C GLU A 107 7.69 -14.75 10.15
N ILE A 108 7.38 -13.80 9.28
CA ILE A 108 6.67 -12.59 9.61
C ILE A 108 5.36 -12.54 8.83
N SER A 109 4.26 -12.35 9.55
CA SER A 109 2.94 -12.17 8.96
C SER A 109 2.70 -10.69 8.61
N ARG A 110 2.29 -10.43 7.37
CA ARG A 110 1.99 -9.11 6.82
C ARG A 110 0.83 -9.19 5.84
N ASP A 111 -0.32 -8.70 6.28
CA ASP A 111 -1.48 -8.51 5.41
C ASP A 111 -1.42 -7.18 4.68
N TRP A 112 -1.88 -7.20 3.44
CA TRP A 112 -1.82 -6.08 2.51
C TRP A 112 -3.21 -5.75 2.03
N LEU A 113 -3.63 -4.51 2.28
CA LEU A 113 -4.76 -3.91 1.58
C LEU A 113 -4.23 -3.19 0.34
N VAL A 114 -4.83 -3.45 -0.82
CA VAL A 114 -4.52 -2.77 -2.07
C VAL A 114 -5.72 -1.94 -2.53
N ARG A 115 -5.45 -0.73 -3.02
CA ARG A 115 -6.49 0.21 -3.42
C ARG A 115 -6.99 -0.07 -4.82
N PRO A 116 -8.28 -0.37 -5.03
CA PRO A 116 -8.81 -0.59 -6.37
C PRO A 116 -8.70 0.70 -7.20
N MET A 117 -8.16 0.56 -8.41
CA MET A 117 -8.08 1.60 -9.42
C MET A 117 -9.06 1.25 -10.54
N ARG A 118 -10.35 1.44 -10.27
CA ARG A 118 -11.45 1.27 -11.23
C ARG A 118 -12.45 2.40 -11.05
N GLU A 119 -13.07 2.88 -12.13
CA GLU A 119 -14.08 3.93 -12.03
C GLU A 119 -15.20 3.54 -11.05
N GLY A 120 -15.63 4.51 -10.24
CA GLY A 120 -16.60 4.31 -9.17
C GLY A 120 -16.04 3.66 -7.90
N ALA A 121 -14.77 3.25 -7.86
CA ALA A 121 -14.15 2.79 -6.62
C ALA A 121 -14.15 3.91 -5.58
N ARG A 122 -14.86 3.70 -4.48
CA ARG A 122 -15.00 4.65 -3.36
C ARG A 122 -14.17 4.16 -2.18
N ILE A 123 -12.95 4.69 -2.07
CA ILE A 123 -11.94 4.26 -1.10
C ILE A 123 -12.08 5.11 0.17
N PRO A 124 -12.36 4.52 1.36
CA PRO A 124 -12.42 5.26 2.61
C PRO A 124 -11.02 5.68 3.07
N LEU A 125 -10.90 6.90 3.61
CA LEU A 125 -9.69 7.28 4.33
C LEU A 125 -9.76 6.72 5.75
N ALA A 126 -8.95 5.69 6.04
CA ALA A 126 -9.01 4.93 7.29
C ALA A 126 -8.83 5.79 8.56
N VAL A 127 -8.09 6.90 8.45
CA VAL A 127 -7.88 7.83 9.55
C VAL A 127 -8.31 9.22 9.11
N SER A 128 -9.23 9.83 9.85
CA SER A 128 -9.68 11.19 9.54
C SER A 128 -8.50 12.18 9.66
N PRO A 129 -8.32 13.08 8.67
CA PRO A 129 -7.30 14.11 8.72
C PRO A 129 -7.77 15.34 9.50
N PHE A 130 -8.99 15.31 10.06
CA PHE A 130 -9.61 16.41 10.77
C PHE A 130 -9.97 16.06 12.20
N GLU A 131 -10.05 17.08 13.04
CA GLU A 131 -10.69 16.97 14.35
C GLU A 131 -12.17 17.34 14.26
N TYR A 132 -12.92 16.97 15.30
CA TYR A 132 -14.34 17.28 15.44
C TYR A 132 -14.63 18.77 15.27
N LYS A 133 -15.55 19.11 14.37
CA LYS A 133 -15.96 20.46 13.96
C LYS A 133 -14.82 21.35 13.45
N LYS A 134 -13.71 20.77 13.02
CA LYS A 134 -12.58 21.49 12.42
C LYS A 134 -12.37 21.08 10.97
N SER A 135 -11.95 22.05 10.16
CA SER A 135 -11.58 21.88 8.75
C SER A 135 -10.08 22.08 8.49
N LYS A 136 -9.31 22.49 9.52
CA LYS A 136 -7.84 22.49 9.44
C LYS A 136 -7.34 21.06 9.58
N LEU A 137 -6.42 20.66 8.70
CA LEU A 137 -5.69 19.39 8.83
C LEU A 137 -5.03 19.32 10.21
N ARG A 138 -5.29 18.23 10.94
CA ARG A 138 -4.69 18.01 12.25
C ARG A 138 -3.21 17.67 12.09
N LEU A 139 -2.43 17.85 13.16
CA LEU A 139 -1.03 17.44 13.15
C LEU A 139 -0.90 15.94 12.83
N GLY A 140 -0.03 15.61 11.87
CA GLY A 140 0.19 14.24 11.41
C GLY A 140 -0.86 13.75 10.40
N ALA A 141 -1.83 14.57 10.01
CA ALA A 141 -2.73 14.26 8.89
C ALA A 141 -1.95 14.05 7.58
N GLU A 142 -0.82 14.75 7.44
CA GLU A 142 0.06 14.72 6.28
C GLU A 142 0.59 13.31 6.01
N GLU A 143 0.85 12.51 7.04
CA GLU A 143 1.32 11.12 6.89
C GLU A 143 0.30 10.25 6.18
N TYR A 144 -0.97 10.36 6.59
CA TYR A 144 -2.07 9.59 5.98
C TYR A 144 -2.41 10.09 4.57
N LEU A 145 -2.38 11.41 4.36
CA LEU A 145 -2.61 12.00 3.05
C LEU A 145 -1.43 11.80 2.09
N ALA A 146 -0.21 11.59 2.60
CA ALA A 146 0.96 11.28 1.78
C ALA A 146 0.78 9.98 1.00
N ALA A 147 0.11 8.97 1.58
CA ALA A 147 -0.19 7.73 0.87
C ALA A 147 -1.10 7.98 -0.35
N VAL A 148 -2.16 8.79 -0.18
CA VAL A 148 -3.06 9.19 -1.27
C VAL A 148 -2.30 10.00 -2.33
N ARG A 149 -1.51 10.98 -1.92
CA ARG A 149 -0.66 11.78 -2.81
C ARG A 149 0.27 10.90 -3.64
N THR A 150 1.02 10.02 -2.99
CA THR A 150 1.97 9.12 -3.67
C THR A 150 1.27 8.22 -4.68
N ALA A 151 0.12 7.66 -4.33
CA ALA A 151 -0.69 6.87 -5.26
C ALA A 151 -1.12 7.69 -6.49
N LEU A 152 -1.60 8.92 -6.31
CA LEU A 152 -2.02 9.78 -7.43
C LEU A 152 -0.86 10.29 -8.29
N VAL A 153 0.31 10.52 -7.70
CA VAL A 153 1.54 10.88 -8.42
C VAL A 153 2.05 9.71 -9.25
N LYS A 154 2.04 8.49 -8.70
CA LYS A 154 2.47 7.27 -9.41
C LYS A 154 1.51 6.81 -10.50
N ASN A 155 0.25 7.25 -10.46
CA ASN A 155 -0.79 6.86 -11.40
C ASN A 155 -1.36 8.12 -12.07
N PRO A 156 -0.62 8.79 -12.98
CA PRO A 156 -0.93 10.15 -13.45
C PRO A 156 -2.18 10.25 -14.33
N SER A 157 -2.67 9.15 -14.89
CA SER A 157 -3.88 9.15 -15.73
C SER A 157 -5.18 9.23 -14.91
N VAL A 158 -5.12 8.84 -13.63
CA VAL A 158 -6.31 8.72 -12.77
C VAL A 158 -6.84 10.09 -12.35
N LYS A 159 -8.16 10.26 -12.43
CA LYS A 159 -8.90 11.38 -11.82
C LYS A 159 -9.71 10.89 -10.62
N VAL A 160 -9.83 11.75 -9.61
CA VAL A 160 -10.53 11.44 -8.37
C VAL A 160 -11.46 12.56 -7.92
N GLU A 161 -12.48 12.18 -7.16
CA GLU A 161 -13.33 13.07 -6.36
C GLU A 161 -13.06 12.85 -4.88
N ILE A 162 -12.80 13.92 -4.14
CA ILE A 162 -12.73 13.88 -2.67
C ILE A 162 -14.12 14.14 -2.12
N GLN A 163 -14.65 13.20 -1.34
CA GLN A 163 -15.94 13.35 -0.67
C GLN A 163 -15.75 13.52 0.84
N SER A 164 -16.42 14.49 1.46
CA SER A 164 -16.40 14.66 2.92
C SER A 164 -17.80 14.76 3.50
N TYR A 165 -18.01 14.09 4.64
CA TYR A 165 -19.26 14.06 5.37
C TYR A 165 -19.13 14.79 6.72
N PRO A 166 -20.24 15.34 7.25
CA PRO A 166 -20.22 16.11 8.49
C PRO A 166 -20.18 15.22 9.72
N ASP A 167 -19.84 15.83 10.85
CA ASP A 167 -19.71 15.15 12.14
C ASP A 167 -21.07 15.00 12.86
N LEU A 168 -22.10 15.70 12.38
CA LEU A 168 -23.40 15.86 13.01
C LEU A 168 -24.51 15.80 11.96
N ALA A 169 -25.73 15.44 12.39
CA ALA A 169 -26.90 15.37 11.52
C ALA A 169 -27.68 16.69 11.44
N ASP A 170 -27.56 17.54 12.45
CA ASP A 170 -28.22 18.84 12.55
C ASP A 170 -27.40 19.95 11.88
N ASN A 171 -28.08 21.06 11.56
CA ASN A 171 -27.50 22.26 10.95
C ASN A 171 -26.80 22.00 9.59
N LYS A 172 -27.63 21.79 8.57
CA LYS A 172 -27.18 21.52 7.19
C LYS A 172 -26.25 22.58 6.63
N ASP A 173 -26.48 23.85 6.91
CA ASP A 173 -25.63 24.95 6.41
C ASP A 173 -24.24 24.91 7.04
N ALA A 174 -24.16 24.72 8.36
CA ALA A 174 -22.87 24.58 9.04
C ALA A 174 -22.13 23.31 8.59
N ASN A 175 -22.85 22.22 8.35
CA ASN A 175 -22.29 20.97 7.84
C ASN A 175 -21.74 21.12 6.43
N LEU A 176 -22.49 21.75 5.54
CA LEU A 176 -22.06 22.01 4.17
C LEU A 176 -20.81 22.90 4.17
N LYS A 177 -20.77 23.94 5.01
CA LYS A 177 -19.58 24.77 5.16
C LYS A 177 -18.39 23.95 5.65
N LEU A 178 -18.55 23.19 6.73
CA LEU A 178 -17.48 22.36 7.32
C LEU A 178 -16.90 21.37 6.30
N THR A 179 -17.77 20.63 5.59
CA THR A 179 -17.33 19.63 4.62
C THR A 179 -16.72 20.26 3.38
N THR A 180 -17.21 21.42 2.94
CA THR A 180 -16.62 22.20 1.85
C THR A 180 -15.20 22.66 2.20
N ASP A 181 -15.02 23.23 3.40
CA ASP A 181 -13.70 23.66 3.86
C ASP A 181 -12.73 22.45 3.98
N ARG A 182 -13.23 21.28 4.40
CA ARG A 182 -12.43 20.04 4.51
C ARG A 182 -11.95 19.53 3.15
N VAL A 183 -12.85 19.40 2.17
CA VAL A 183 -12.45 18.93 0.84
C VAL A 183 -11.52 19.91 0.14
N ALA A 184 -11.69 21.22 0.38
CA ALA A 184 -10.75 22.24 -0.09
C ALA A 184 -9.36 22.06 0.52
N ALA A 185 -9.25 21.93 1.85
CA ALA A 185 -7.97 21.71 2.53
C ALA A 185 -7.24 20.44 2.05
N MET A 186 -7.98 19.35 1.79
CA MET A 186 -7.41 18.14 1.23
C MET A 186 -6.95 18.32 -0.22
N LYS A 187 -7.77 18.96 -1.06
CA LYS A 187 -7.40 19.25 -2.44
C LYS A 187 -6.13 20.10 -2.49
N ASP A 188 -6.06 21.16 -1.69
CA ASP A 188 -4.89 22.04 -1.61
C ASP A 188 -3.64 21.27 -1.21
N TYR A 189 -3.73 20.40 -0.19
CA TYR A 189 -2.61 19.55 0.22
C TYR A 189 -2.12 18.64 -0.92
N LEU A 190 -3.03 17.98 -1.64
CA LEU A 190 -2.67 17.08 -2.75
C LEU A 190 -2.07 17.85 -3.94
N VAL A 191 -2.60 19.04 -4.24
CA VAL A 191 -2.09 19.90 -5.31
C VAL A 191 -0.70 20.45 -4.99
N GLN A 192 -0.49 20.95 -3.77
CA GLN A 192 0.84 21.34 -3.28
C GLN A 192 1.83 20.16 -3.30
N GLY A 193 1.30 18.95 -3.15
CA GLY A 193 2.03 17.69 -3.26
C GLY A 193 2.34 17.22 -4.69
N GLY A 194 2.00 17.99 -5.72
CA GLY A 194 2.32 17.69 -7.12
C GLY A 194 1.22 16.96 -7.91
N VAL A 195 0.02 16.79 -7.35
CA VAL A 195 -1.13 16.28 -8.11
C VAL A 195 -1.78 17.42 -8.89
N THR A 196 -1.91 17.29 -10.21
CA THR A 196 -2.55 18.31 -11.05
C THR A 196 -3.99 18.59 -10.60
N ALA A 197 -4.35 19.86 -10.41
CA ALA A 197 -5.63 20.26 -9.83
C ALA A 197 -6.86 19.76 -10.62
N ASP A 198 -6.75 19.68 -11.96
CA ASP A 198 -7.81 19.18 -12.86
C ASP A 198 -8.11 17.68 -12.73
N ARG A 199 -7.25 16.96 -12.00
CA ARG A 199 -7.46 15.55 -11.66
C ARG A 199 -8.25 15.38 -10.37
N ILE A 200 -8.52 16.46 -9.64
CA ILE A 200 -9.19 16.43 -8.34
C ILE A 200 -10.47 17.27 -8.39
N THR A 201 -11.61 16.61 -8.35
CA THR A 201 -12.90 17.22 -8.02
C THR A 201 -13.19 17.05 -6.53
N VAL A 202 -14.16 17.80 -6.03
CA VAL A 202 -14.54 17.76 -4.61
C VAL A 202 -16.06 17.72 -4.49
N LYS A 203 -16.54 17.03 -3.45
CA LYS A 203 -17.95 16.93 -3.12
C LYS A 203 -18.14 17.01 -1.62
N SER A 204 -18.82 18.05 -1.17
CA SER A 204 -19.23 18.26 0.21
C SER A 204 -20.64 17.75 0.45
N SER A 205 -20.90 17.24 1.66
CA SER A 205 -22.22 16.78 2.08
C SER A 205 -22.72 17.59 3.28
N ALA A 206 -24.00 17.98 3.22
CA ALA A 206 -24.71 18.55 4.38
C ALA A 206 -25.29 17.46 5.28
N ASP A 207 -25.52 16.26 4.72
CA ASP A 207 -26.10 15.11 5.39
C ASP A 207 -25.00 14.14 5.84
N ILE A 208 -25.27 13.38 6.91
CA ILE A 208 -24.36 12.37 7.45
C ILE A 208 -24.06 11.27 6.42
N ASP A 209 -22.94 10.58 6.62
CA ASP A 209 -22.52 9.49 5.76
C ASP A 209 -23.51 8.31 5.84
N PRO A 210 -24.18 7.96 4.73
CA PRO A 210 -25.15 6.86 4.73
C PRO A 210 -24.49 5.50 4.91
N LEU A 211 -23.20 5.35 4.58
CA LEU A 211 -22.49 4.08 4.71
C LEU A 211 -21.94 3.86 6.11
N ASN A 212 -21.68 4.95 6.84
CA ASN A 212 -21.09 4.93 8.17
C ASN A 212 -21.74 6.02 9.03
N PRO A 213 -23.02 5.84 9.39
CA PRO A 213 -23.78 6.85 10.10
C PRO A 213 -23.26 7.05 11.52
N LEU A 214 -23.81 8.05 12.20
CA LEU A 214 -23.49 8.34 13.59
C LEU A 214 -23.71 7.11 14.47
N PRO A 215 -22.83 6.87 15.46
CA PRO A 215 -23.00 5.76 16.40
C PRO A 215 -24.28 5.94 17.21
N ILE A 216 -25.11 4.90 17.27
CA ILE A 216 -26.41 4.89 17.97
C ILE A 216 -26.21 4.98 19.50
N ARG A 217 -25.11 4.43 20.01
CA ARG A 217 -24.78 4.43 21.45
C ARG A 217 -23.71 5.47 21.76
N LYS A 218 -23.71 5.96 23.00
CA LYS A 218 -22.63 6.82 23.50
C LYS A 218 -21.29 6.14 23.28
N SER A 219 -20.40 6.84 22.58
CA SER A 219 -18.99 6.48 22.46
C SER A 219 -18.31 6.54 23.83
N ALA A 220 -17.15 5.90 23.96
CA ALA A 220 -16.30 6.05 25.13
C ALA A 220 -16.07 7.54 25.44
N LYS A 221 -15.99 7.90 26.73
CA LYS A 221 -15.85 9.29 27.19
C LYS A 221 -14.72 9.99 26.43
N GLY A 222 -15.06 11.10 25.76
CA GLY A 222 -14.12 11.91 24.98
C GLY A 222 -13.98 11.53 23.50
N LYS A 223 -14.46 10.36 23.05
CA LYS A 223 -14.48 10.04 21.62
C LYS A 223 -15.65 10.73 20.93
N ARG A 224 -15.36 11.56 19.93
CA ARG A 224 -16.37 12.19 19.07
C ARG A 224 -16.31 11.55 17.69
N TYR A 225 -17.47 11.37 17.07
CA TYR A 225 -17.55 10.96 15.68
C TYR A 225 -17.03 12.10 14.81
N VAL A 226 -16.15 11.78 13.87
CA VAL A 226 -15.72 12.70 12.82
C VAL A 226 -16.18 12.09 11.51
N GLY A 227 -16.87 12.88 10.70
CA GLY A 227 -17.43 12.42 9.44
C GLY A 227 -16.35 11.89 8.51
N ASN A 228 -16.69 10.81 7.80
CA ASN A 228 -15.74 10.11 6.96
C ASN A 228 -15.39 10.93 5.71
N THR A 229 -14.24 10.59 5.15
CA THR A 229 -13.78 11.11 3.87
C THR A 229 -13.46 9.96 2.95
N TYR A 230 -13.79 10.11 1.68
CA TYR A 230 -13.54 9.12 0.64
C TYR A 230 -12.77 9.72 -0.52
N ILE A 231 -11.94 8.90 -1.16
CA ILE A 231 -11.36 9.15 -2.47
C ILE A 231 -12.11 8.28 -3.46
N VAL A 232 -12.81 8.89 -4.40
CA VAL A 232 -13.57 8.19 -5.43
C VAL A 232 -12.83 8.28 -6.75
N VAL A 233 -12.52 7.14 -7.37
CA VAL A 233 -11.96 7.12 -8.72
C VAL A 233 -13.05 7.49 -9.72
N THR A 234 -12.88 8.59 -10.44
CA THR A 234 -13.87 9.09 -11.40
C THR A 234 -13.50 8.79 -12.84
N LYS A 235 -12.21 8.65 -13.14
CA LYS A 235 -11.70 8.32 -14.47
C LYS A 235 -10.29 7.72 -14.38
N ILE A 236 -9.90 6.89 -15.36
CA ILE A 236 -8.56 6.29 -15.48
C ILE A 236 -7.92 6.66 -16.83
#